data_AF-A0A836RH57-F1
#
_entry.id   AF-A0A836RH57-F1
#
_cell.length_a   1.000
_cell.length_b   1.000
_cell.length_c   1.000
_cell.angle_alpha   90.00
_cell.angle_beta   90.00
_cell.angle_gamma   90.00
#
_symmetry.space_group_name_H-M   'P 1'
#
loop_
_entity.id
_entity.type
_entity.pdbx_description
1 polymer ?
#
loop_
_entity_poly.entity_id
_entity_poly.type
_entity_poly.pdbx_seq_one_letter_code
_entity_poly.pdbx_strand_id
1 'polypeptide(L)'
;MTKAKPLSKTAGRGRCNRRRFLTAAAGAAAVPWLVPASALGRSGAMAPSERITIGMLGVGNRGSSSLSAMRPLPDHQVVAIADCRRPRAERAQAQVNAFYAQRIGRQTFRGCEIYNDFRDLLARDDIDAVWGCVPDHWHGVIYARTIEAGKD
;
A
#
# COMPACT_ATOMS: atom_id res chain seq x y z
N MET A 1 45.90 25.62 44.38
CA MET A 1 45.92 26.48 43.18
C MET A 1 44.77 26.08 42.29
N THR A 2 43.78 26.96 42.25
CA THR A 2 42.49 26.87 41.55
C THR A 2 42.68 27.05 40.05
N LYS A 3 42.04 26.20 39.23
CA LYS A 3 41.63 26.60 37.88
C LYS A 3 40.26 26.00 37.57
N ALA A 4 39.24 26.84 37.70
CA ALA A 4 37.88 26.53 37.31
C ALA A 4 37.77 26.43 35.78
N LYS A 5 37.08 25.39 35.31
CA LYS A 5 36.71 25.17 33.90
C LYS A 5 35.46 26.02 33.59
N PRO A 6 35.40 26.78 32.48
CA PRO A 6 34.21 27.56 32.17
C PRO A 6 33.08 26.63 31.69
N LEU A 7 31.88 26.85 32.23
CA LEU A 7 30.66 26.15 31.84
C LEU A 7 30.24 26.58 30.42
N SER A 8 30.16 25.60 29.53
CA SER A 8 29.69 25.77 28.15
C SER A 8 28.18 26.00 28.11
N LYS A 9 27.80 27.06 27.40
CA LYS A 9 26.47 27.60 27.06
C LYS A 9 25.29 26.64 27.20
N THR A 10 24.33 27.05 28.03
CA THR A 10 22.96 26.53 28.07
C THR A 10 22.33 26.60 26.68
N ALA A 11 22.02 25.44 26.08
CA ALA A 11 21.18 25.37 24.90
C ALA A 11 19.83 26.04 25.19
N GLY A 12 19.51 27.10 24.44
CA GLY A 12 18.27 27.84 24.60
C GLY A 12 17.08 26.90 24.44
N ARG A 13 16.29 26.70 25.50
CA ARG A 13 14.97 26.08 25.41
C ARG A 13 14.15 26.91 24.41
N GLY A 14 13.80 26.33 23.27
CA GLY A 14 12.95 26.97 22.28
C GLY A 14 11.61 27.33 22.92
N ARG A 15 11.42 28.62 23.26
CA ARG A 15 10.15 29.09 23.83
C ARG A 15 9.08 28.93 22.77
N CYS A 16 8.13 28.04 23.01
CA CYS A 16 6.89 27.99 22.25
C CYS A 16 6.13 29.30 22.52
N ASN A 17 6.31 30.29 21.66
CA ASN A 17 5.55 31.54 21.73
C ASN A 17 4.10 31.26 21.32
N ARG A 18 3.12 31.87 22.00
CA ARG A 18 1.68 31.74 21.69
C ARG A 18 1.40 31.90 20.20
N ARG A 19 2.10 32.81 19.52
CA ARG A 19 1.97 33.00 18.07
C ARG A 19 2.34 31.74 17.28
N ARG A 20 3.47 31.09 17.62
CA ARG A 20 3.88 29.82 17.00
C ARG A 20 2.90 28.69 17.32
N PHE A 21 2.41 28.62 18.57
CA PHE A 21 1.40 27.63 18.96
C PHE A 21 0.09 27.83 18.19
N LEU A 22 -0.41 29.08 18.09
CA LEU A 22 -1.63 29.39 17.36
C LEU A 22 -1.48 29.18 15.86
N THR A 23 -0.32 29.53 15.28
CA THR A 23 -0.05 29.24 13.86
C THR A 23 0.04 27.73 13.60
N ALA A 24 0.68 26.96 14.49
CA ALA A 24 0.74 25.51 14.39
C ALA A 24 -0.63 24.86 14.60
N ALA A 25 -1.42 25.33 15.57
CA ALA A 25 -2.77 24.86 15.86
C ALA A 25 -3.74 25.20 14.73
N ALA A 26 -3.65 26.39 14.14
CA ALA A 26 -4.42 26.78 12.96
C ALA A 26 -4.05 25.92 11.74
N GLY A 27 -2.75 25.63 11.55
CA GLY A 27 -2.28 24.71 10.52
C GLY A 27 -2.82 23.29 10.73
N ALA A 28 -2.74 22.76 11.95
CA ALA A 28 -3.24 21.43 12.30
C ALA A 28 -4.77 21.32 12.17
N ALA A 29 -5.52 22.38 12.51
CA ALA A 29 -6.97 22.42 12.35
C ALA A 29 -7.43 22.47 10.88
N ALA A 30 -6.55 22.91 9.97
CA ALA A 30 -6.82 22.94 8.53
C ALA A 30 -6.54 21.58 7.83
N VAL A 31 -5.70 20.71 8.40
CA VAL A 31 -5.31 19.42 7.79
C VAL A 31 -6.51 18.51 7.47
N PRO A 32 -7.55 18.35 8.33
CA PRO A 32 -8.69 17.49 8.04
C PRO A 32 -9.50 17.92 6.80
N TRP A 33 -9.41 19.17 6.38
CA TRP A 33 -10.12 19.69 5.20
C TRP A 33 -9.42 19.35 3.89
N LEU A 34 -8.12 19.03 3.93
CA LEU A 34 -7.32 18.67 2.77
C LEU A 34 -7.30 17.16 2.49
N VAL A 35 -7.65 16.34 3.49
CA VAL A 35 -7.66 14.88 3.37
C VAL A 35 -9.04 14.41 2.92
N PRO A 36 -9.16 13.60 1.83
CA PRO A 36 -10.44 13.07 1.39
C PRO A 36 -11.14 12.25 2.48
N ALA A 37 -12.46 12.40 2.62
CA ALA A 37 -13.26 11.65 3.60
C ALA A 37 -13.07 10.11 3.47
N SER A 38 -12.88 9.62 2.24
CA SER A 38 -12.63 8.21 1.94
C SER A 38 -11.28 7.69 2.46
N ALA A 39 -10.27 8.57 2.58
CA ALA A 39 -8.98 8.20 3.18
C ALA A 39 -9.08 8.03 4.70
N LEU A 40 -10.07 8.67 5.33
CA LEU A 40 -10.35 8.58 6.76
C LEU A 40 -11.38 7.50 7.12
N GLY A 41 -11.75 6.63 6.17
CA GLY A 41 -12.76 5.60 6.40
C GLY A 41 -14.19 6.13 6.61
N ARG A 42 -14.47 7.38 6.23
CA ARG A 42 -15.80 8.00 6.43
C ARG A 42 -16.75 7.64 5.29
N SER A 43 -18.04 7.80 5.53
CA SER A 43 -19.12 7.57 4.54
C SER A 43 -19.21 6.12 4.04
N GLY A 44 -18.89 5.14 4.90
CA GLY A 44 -18.98 3.71 4.58
C GLY A 44 -17.86 3.20 3.66
N ALA A 45 -16.90 4.04 3.28
CA ALA A 45 -15.70 3.62 2.58
C ALA A 45 -14.68 3.07 3.60
N MET A 46 -14.08 1.93 3.32
CA MET A 46 -13.00 1.40 4.17
C MET A 46 -11.69 2.15 3.89
N ALA A 47 -10.98 2.57 4.95
CA ALA A 47 -9.76 3.33 4.79
C ALA A 47 -8.68 2.48 4.08
N PRO A 48 -7.76 3.09 3.31
CA PRO A 48 -6.69 2.34 2.66
C PRO A 48 -5.83 1.52 3.64
N SER A 49 -5.60 2.02 4.85
CA SER A 49 -4.84 1.35 5.91
C SER A 49 -5.53 0.15 6.55
N GLU A 50 -6.82 -0.04 6.28
CA GLU A 50 -7.61 -1.18 6.79
C GLU A 50 -7.74 -2.29 5.74
N ARG A 51 -7.22 -2.07 4.53
CA ARG A 51 -7.29 -3.04 3.42
C ARG A 51 -6.09 -3.96 3.47
N ILE A 52 -6.34 -5.25 3.23
CA ILE A 52 -5.30 -6.23 2.97
C ILE A 52 -4.73 -5.97 1.57
N THR A 53 -3.43 -5.72 1.47
CA THR A 53 -2.75 -5.57 0.19
C THR A 53 -2.39 -6.95 -0.37
N ILE A 54 -2.82 -7.20 -1.61
CA ILE A 54 -2.69 -8.51 -2.26
C ILE A 54 -1.76 -8.43 -3.46
N GLY A 55 -0.79 -9.34 -3.48
CA GLY A 55 0.01 -9.68 -4.66
C GLY A 55 -0.59 -10.85 -5.44
N MET A 56 -0.78 -10.69 -6.74
CA MET A 56 -1.34 -11.74 -7.60
C MET A 56 -0.26 -12.51 -8.35
N LEU A 57 -0.16 -13.82 -8.13
CA LEU A 57 0.82 -14.69 -8.79
C LEU A 57 0.13 -15.56 -9.84
N GLY A 58 0.39 -15.29 -11.11
CA GLY A 58 -0.27 -15.95 -12.24
C GLY A 58 -1.68 -15.39 -12.50
N VAL A 59 -1.87 -14.77 -13.67
CA VAL A 59 -3.13 -14.15 -14.10
C VAL A 59 -3.62 -14.70 -15.43
N GLY A 60 -3.48 -16.02 -15.60
CA GLY A 60 -4.17 -16.78 -16.64
C GLY A 60 -5.69 -16.85 -16.42
N ASN A 61 -6.34 -17.89 -16.94
CA ASN A 61 -7.80 -18.01 -16.84
C ASN A 61 -8.28 -18.01 -15.38
N ARG A 62 -7.66 -18.83 -14.51
CA ARG A 62 -8.01 -18.89 -13.09
C ARG A 62 -7.72 -17.58 -12.36
N GLY A 63 -6.55 -16.98 -12.56
CA GLY A 63 -6.20 -15.70 -11.94
C GLY A 63 -7.14 -14.56 -12.36
N SER A 64 -7.53 -14.50 -13.63
CA SER A 64 -8.52 -13.53 -14.12
C SER A 64 -9.91 -13.73 -13.49
N SER A 65 -10.33 -14.99 -13.31
CA SER A 65 -11.56 -15.31 -12.59
C SER A 65 -11.48 -14.93 -11.11
N SER A 66 -10.35 -15.21 -10.43
CA SER A 66 -10.11 -14.82 -9.04
C SER A 66 -10.14 -13.29 -8.87
N LEU A 67 -9.47 -12.54 -9.75
CA LEU A 67 -9.55 -11.08 -9.76
C LEU A 67 -10.99 -10.58 -9.88
N SER A 68 -11.82 -11.25 -10.68
CA SER A 68 -13.23 -10.87 -10.86
C SER A 68 -14.06 -11.21 -9.62
N ALA A 69 -13.79 -12.35 -8.99
CA ALA A 69 -14.47 -12.79 -7.78
C ALA A 69 -14.11 -11.95 -6.54
N MET A 70 -12.91 -11.35 -6.51
CA MET A 70 -12.50 -10.46 -5.42
C MET A 70 -13.18 -9.08 -5.49
N ARG A 71 -13.53 -8.57 -6.68
CA ARG A 71 -14.13 -7.23 -6.86
C ARG A 71 -15.23 -6.80 -5.87
N PRO A 72 -16.25 -7.63 -5.53
CA PRO A 72 -17.28 -7.22 -4.58
C PRO A 72 -16.77 -7.07 -3.14
N LEU A 73 -15.60 -7.64 -2.81
CA LEU A 73 -15.05 -7.62 -1.46
C LEU A 73 -14.46 -6.23 -1.15
N PRO A 74 -14.89 -5.59 -0.04
CA PRO A 74 -14.48 -4.24 0.25
C PRO A 74 -13.09 -4.14 0.88
N ASP A 75 -12.55 -5.25 1.36
CA ASP A 75 -11.50 -5.36 2.37
C ASP A 75 -10.08 -5.60 1.83
N HIS A 76 -9.92 -5.59 0.51
CA HIS A 76 -8.63 -5.85 -0.12
C HIS A 76 -8.26 -4.80 -1.18
N GLN A 77 -6.97 -4.73 -1.48
CA GLN A 77 -6.43 -3.99 -2.62
C GLN A 77 -5.36 -4.81 -3.36
N VAL A 78 -5.59 -5.12 -4.63
CA VAL A 78 -4.55 -5.73 -5.48
C VAL A 78 -3.54 -4.67 -5.89
N VAL A 79 -2.30 -4.80 -5.43
CA VAL A 79 -1.22 -3.81 -5.63
C VAL A 79 -0.10 -4.26 -6.55
N ALA A 80 -0.03 -5.57 -6.82
CA ALA A 80 0.99 -6.14 -7.68
C ALA A 80 0.48 -7.38 -8.41
N ILE A 81 0.98 -7.60 -9.62
CA ILE A 81 0.73 -8.81 -10.43
C ILE A 81 2.08 -9.33 -10.93
N ALA A 82 2.35 -10.61 -10.76
CA ALA A 82 3.46 -11.31 -11.39
C ALA A 82 2.97 -12.39 -12.35
N ASP A 83 3.39 -12.33 -13.62
CA ASP A 83 3.12 -13.37 -14.62
C ASP A 83 4.25 -13.39 -15.66
N CYS A 84 4.74 -14.59 -16.01
CA CYS A 84 5.78 -14.74 -17.02
C CYS A 84 5.31 -14.37 -18.44
N ARG A 85 3.99 -14.30 -18.67
CA ARG A 85 3.39 -13.82 -19.90
C ARG A 85 2.88 -12.39 -19.72
N ARG A 86 3.75 -11.43 -20.02
CA ARG A 86 3.48 -9.99 -19.93
C ARG A 86 2.12 -9.53 -20.49
N PRO A 87 1.64 -9.98 -21.67
CA PRO A 87 0.32 -9.57 -22.16
C PRO A 87 -0.85 -9.93 -21.23
N ARG A 88 -0.73 -11.02 -20.45
CA ARG A 88 -1.73 -11.40 -19.43
C ARG A 88 -1.68 -10.45 -18.24
N ALA A 89 -0.47 -10.14 -17.77
CA ALA A 89 -0.26 -9.18 -16.68
C ALA A 89 -0.79 -7.79 -17.04
N GLU A 90 -0.52 -7.30 -18.24
CA GLU A 90 -1.01 -6.00 -18.73
C GLU A 90 -2.54 -5.93 -18.79
N ARG A 91 -3.17 -6.99 -19.32
CA ARG A 91 -4.64 -7.08 -19.33
C ARG A 91 -5.22 -7.08 -17.92
N ALA A 92 -4.65 -7.87 -17.01
CA ALA A 92 -5.11 -7.98 -15.63
C ALA A 92 -4.90 -6.65 -14.86
N GLN A 93 -3.75 -6.02 -15.02
CA GLN A 93 -3.46 -4.70 -14.43
C GLN A 93 -4.45 -3.64 -14.92
N ALA A 94 -4.76 -3.61 -16.22
CA ALA A 94 -5.76 -2.70 -16.76
C ALA A 94 -7.14 -2.92 -16.13
N GLN A 95 -7.55 -4.18 -15.95
CA GLN A 95 -8.81 -4.53 -15.27
C GLN A 95 -8.84 -4.10 -13.81
N VAL A 96 -7.74 -4.33 -13.08
CA VAL A 96 -7.58 -3.92 -11.68
C VAL A 96 -7.63 -2.39 -11.55
N ASN A 97 -6.88 -1.68 -12.39
CA ASN A 97 -6.85 -0.23 -12.36
C ASN A 97 -8.20 0.38 -12.73
N ALA A 98 -8.89 -0.16 -13.75
CA ALA A 98 -10.24 0.29 -14.11
C ALA A 98 -11.24 0.08 -12.97
N PHE A 99 -11.18 -1.07 -12.29
CA PHE A 99 -12.04 -1.36 -11.15
C PHE A 99 -11.83 -0.36 -10.00
N TYR A 100 -10.58 -0.12 -9.58
CA TYR A 100 -10.31 0.81 -8.49
C TYR A 100 -10.57 2.26 -8.88
N ALA A 101 -10.33 2.66 -10.13
CA ALA A 101 -10.72 3.98 -10.66
C ALA A 101 -12.23 4.22 -10.51
N GLN A 102 -13.05 3.27 -10.94
CA GLN A 102 -14.50 3.32 -10.78
C GLN A 102 -14.90 3.38 -9.31
N ARG A 103 -14.29 2.55 -8.46
CA ARG A 103 -14.62 2.45 -7.02
C ARG A 103 -14.36 3.75 -6.26
N ILE A 104 -13.35 4.53 -6.66
CA ILE A 104 -13.03 5.82 -6.05
C ILE A 104 -13.58 7.02 -6.82
N GLY A 105 -14.37 6.80 -7.87
CA GLY A 105 -14.97 7.86 -8.69
C GLY A 105 -13.95 8.70 -9.46
N ARG A 106 -12.84 8.10 -9.92
CA ARG A 106 -11.81 8.77 -10.73
C ARG A 106 -11.75 8.21 -12.14
N GLN A 107 -11.30 9.02 -13.09
CA GLN A 107 -11.10 8.59 -14.49
C GLN A 107 -9.96 7.59 -14.63
N THR A 108 -8.91 7.73 -13.83
CA THR A 108 -7.73 6.88 -13.88
C THR A 108 -7.29 6.49 -12.47
N PHE A 109 -6.65 5.33 -12.38
CA PHE A 109 -6.00 4.82 -11.19
C PHE A 109 -4.71 4.12 -11.61
N ARG A 110 -3.66 4.28 -10.81
CA ARG A 110 -2.37 3.62 -10.98
C ARG A 110 -1.93 3.13 -9.61
N GLY A 111 -2.37 1.94 -9.23
CA GLY A 111 -2.02 1.35 -7.93
C GLY A 111 -1.66 -0.13 -8.00
N CYS A 112 -1.64 -0.73 -9.19
CA CYS A 112 -1.19 -2.09 -9.41
C CYS A 112 0.05 -2.07 -10.30
N GLU A 113 1.14 -2.71 -9.87
CA GLU A 113 2.38 -2.85 -10.64
C GLU A 113 2.52 -4.25 -11.25
N ILE A 114 3.29 -4.36 -12.34
CA ILE A 114 3.54 -5.63 -13.04
C ILE A 114 4.99 -6.06 -12.81
N TYR A 115 5.15 -7.32 -12.43
CA TYR A 115 6.41 -8.02 -12.32
C TYR A 115 6.45 -9.19 -13.30
N ASN A 116 7.62 -9.47 -13.85
CA ASN A 116 7.84 -10.67 -14.65
C ASN A 116 8.22 -11.87 -13.77
N ASP A 117 8.89 -11.59 -12.66
CA ASP A 117 9.31 -12.58 -11.66
C ASP A 117 8.50 -12.38 -10.37
N PHE A 118 8.00 -13.48 -9.81
CA PHE A 118 7.25 -13.41 -8.56
C PHE A 118 8.13 -13.02 -7.37
N ARG A 119 9.43 -13.29 -7.42
CA ARG A 119 10.37 -12.96 -6.34
C ARG A 119 10.53 -11.46 -6.14
N ASP A 120 10.49 -10.69 -7.23
CA ASP A 120 10.52 -9.23 -7.17
C ASP A 120 9.25 -8.67 -6.53
N LEU A 121 8.10 -9.31 -6.79
CA LEU A 121 6.85 -8.98 -6.11
C LEU A 121 6.92 -9.35 -4.63
N LEU A 122 7.44 -10.53 -4.28
CA LEU A 122 7.61 -10.96 -2.89
C LEU A 122 8.61 -10.10 -2.10
N ALA A 123 9.52 -9.40 -2.77
CA ALA A 123 10.47 -8.49 -2.14
C ALA A 123 9.83 -7.17 -1.67
N ARG A 124 8.55 -6.93 -1.98
CA ARG A 124 7.83 -5.75 -1.50
C ARG A 124 7.42 -5.87 -0.05
N ASP A 125 7.66 -4.81 0.72
CA ASP A 125 7.27 -4.72 2.13
C ASP A 125 5.80 -4.29 2.32
N ASP A 126 5.16 -3.76 1.26
CA ASP A 126 3.79 -3.25 1.31
C ASP A 126 2.73 -4.29 0.94
N ILE A 127 3.11 -5.56 0.73
CA ILE A 127 2.21 -6.67 0.42
C ILE A 127 2.02 -7.53 1.66
N ASP A 128 0.77 -7.64 2.12
CA ASP A 128 0.39 -8.46 3.26
C ASP A 128 0.26 -9.95 2.86
N ALA A 129 -0.41 -10.21 1.74
CA ALA A 129 -0.76 -11.57 1.31
C ALA A 129 -0.57 -11.78 -0.20
N VAL A 130 -0.43 -13.03 -0.63
CA VAL A 130 -0.44 -13.38 -2.05
C VAL A 130 -1.57 -14.34 -2.41
N TRP A 131 -2.09 -14.16 -3.62
CA TRP A 131 -3.03 -15.10 -4.21
C TRP A 131 -2.36 -15.84 -5.37
N GLY A 132 -2.14 -17.15 -5.19
CA GLY A 132 -1.49 -18.02 -6.18
C GLY A 132 -2.50 -18.67 -7.13
N CYS A 133 -2.39 -18.38 -8.43
CA CYS A 133 -3.17 -19.00 -9.51
C CYS A 133 -2.23 -19.58 -10.59
N VAL A 134 -1.17 -20.24 -10.13
CA VAL A 134 -0.14 -20.88 -10.94
C VAL A 134 -0.46 -22.36 -11.18
N PRO A 135 0.25 -23.07 -12.08
CA PRO A 135 0.07 -24.51 -12.26
C PRO A 135 0.49 -25.31 -11.01
N ASP A 136 -0.10 -26.49 -10.82
CA ASP A 136 0.06 -27.33 -9.62
C ASP A 136 1.52 -27.58 -9.23
N HIS A 137 2.41 -27.82 -10.20
CA HIS A 137 3.82 -28.09 -9.96
C HIS A 137 4.62 -26.88 -9.45
N TRP A 138 4.05 -25.66 -9.51
CA TRP A 138 4.67 -24.44 -8.98
C TRP A 138 4.18 -24.08 -7.57
N HIS A 139 3.08 -24.67 -7.09
CA HIS A 139 2.48 -24.29 -5.80
C HIS A 139 3.48 -24.42 -4.65
N GLY A 140 4.16 -25.57 -4.53
CA GLY A 140 5.09 -25.82 -3.44
C GLY A 140 6.22 -24.79 -3.35
N VAL A 141 6.84 -24.47 -4.48
CA VAL A 141 7.92 -23.46 -4.53
C VAL A 141 7.40 -22.07 -4.21
N ILE A 142 6.27 -21.67 -4.81
CA ILE A 142 5.74 -20.32 -4.62
C ILE A 142 5.33 -20.10 -3.16
N TYR A 143 4.55 -21.00 -2.57
CA TYR A 143 4.09 -20.80 -1.20
C TYR A 143 5.21 -20.93 -0.17
N ALA A 144 6.21 -21.79 -0.40
CA ALA A 144 7.41 -21.80 0.45
C ALA A 144 8.12 -20.43 0.43
N ARG A 145 8.30 -19.83 -0.77
CA ARG A 145 8.91 -18.50 -0.90
C ARG A 145 8.05 -17.38 -0.32
N THR A 146 6.73 -17.48 -0.44
CA THR A 146 5.79 -16.54 0.20
C THR A 146 5.97 -16.52 1.72
N ILE A 147 5.97 -17.70 2.34
CA ILE A 147 6.14 -17.86 3.79
C ILE A 147 7.52 -17.35 4.22
N GLU A 148 8.58 -17.70 3.48
CA GLU A 148 9.93 -17.17 3.73
C GLU A 148 9.98 -15.63 3.65
N ALA A 149 9.18 -15.02 2.78
CA ALA A 149 9.07 -13.57 2.63
C ALA A 149 8.16 -12.91 3.66
N GLY A 150 7.65 -13.68 4.64
CA GLY A 150 6.81 -13.18 5.73
C GLY A 150 5.42 -12.72 5.30
N LYS A 151 4.88 -13.30 4.22
CA LYS A 151 3.58 -12.97 3.65
C LYS A 151 2.60 -14.12 3.86
N ASP A 152 1.30 -13.79 3.93
CA ASP A 152 0.21 -14.76 4.00
C ASP A 152 -0.09 -15.40 2.62
#